data_AF-A0A3N5JND2-F1
#
_entry.id   AF-A0A3N5JND2-F1
#
_cell.length_a   1.000
_cell.length_b   1.000
_cell.length_c   1.000
_cell.angle_alpha   90.00
_cell.angle_beta   90.00
_cell.angle_gamma   90.00
#
_symmetry.space_group_name_H-M   'P 1'
#
loop_
_entity.id
_entity.type
_entity.pdbx_description
1 polymer ?
#
loop_
_entity_poly.entity_id
_entity_poly.type
_entity_poly.pdbx_seq_one_letter_code
_entity_poly.pdbx_strand_id
1 'polypeptide(L)'
;MAEEKQLSVEEQVETLMTTFAEEKDALREFLTRIGKEHSITRYNNAVIDQQIAELDQVISAQVDEIIHNKEFQELESAWRGLQYLVENTKFDKPVKIEVLDTSKEELFEDLENAKSGNGYEKDSGFWHHVYWGAYDKIGGHPYTVMVSDYQFDQSQPDIKLLRHISILSEMAQMPFIGNVSPKFFGKDSFEDVMVDRNLETHIRDNPKYKIWHSFREDDRSKYIGLALPRFLGRSPYSQETERTKNFNYTENPIVIEKDESGKTKKRDRSLWVNASFAMATNMIRSFESAGWSVKIVGVDTGGKVDNLPMPFVTDSVGTETRIPVEASVGAAKDQELTDMGLIALAHWDRTDYACFFEARSVKRHRENLKDPIERANDLVSVGLQYNMLVTRIAHFLKYRQLRFVGRNAGKAEIQSSLEEWLNTLVADQPNPQDEVVARKPLRSYKLEVKEMEDRPGFFQIEAEFRPHIAITGFDIRLKLVAYHSE
;
A
#
# COMPACT_ATOMS: atom_id res chain seq x y z
N MET A 1 -16.43 -6.75 72.49
CA MET A 1 -15.36 -5.99 71.82
C MET A 1 -14.21 -6.97 71.65
N ALA A 2 -14.10 -7.58 70.48
CA ALA A 2 -12.91 -8.37 70.14
C ALA A 2 -11.86 -7.36 69.67
N GLU A 3 -10.73 -7.28 70.38
CA GLU A 3 -9.57 -6.52 69.93
C GLU A 3 -9.08 -7.15 68.62
N GLU A 4 -9.28 -6.44 67.50
CA GLU A 4 -8.59 -6.74 66.24
C GLU A 4 -7.10 -6.56 66.51
N LYS A 5 -6.40 -7.69 66.60
CA LYS A 5 -4.95 -7.74 66.77
C LYS A 5 -4.30 -7.05 65.55
N GLN A 6 -3.73 -5.87 65.77
CA GLN A 6 -3.02 -5.10 64.76
C GLN A 6 -1.71 -5.84 64.46
N LEU A 7 -1.67 -6.66 63.40
CA LEU A 7 -0.45 -7.34 62.97
C LEU A 7 0.59 -6.31 62.54
N SER A 8 1.84 -6.52 62.97
CA SER A 8 3.00 -5.76 62.50
C SER A 8 3.10 -5.83 60.97
N VAL A 9 3.59 -4.76 60.33
CA VAL A 9 3.86 -4.72 58.88
C VAL A 9 4.70 -5.94 58.45
N GLU A 10 5.62 -6.39 59.29
CA GLU A 10 6.46 -7.57 59.05
C GLU A 10 5.65 -8.89 59.08
N GLU A 11 4.69 -9.04 59.99
CA GLU A 11 3.84 -10.25 60.06
C GLU A 11 2.84 -10.32 58.89
N GLN A 12 2.36 -9.17 58.41
CA GLN A 12 1.50 -9.09 57.22
C GLN A 12 2.26 -9.50 55.95
N VAL A 13 3.50 -9.02 55.80
CA VAL A 13 4.42 -9.41 54.72
C VAL A 13 4.67 -10.91 54.78
N GLU A 14 4.99 -11.47 55.95
CA GLU A 14 5.26 -12.90 56.12
C GLU A 14 4.05 -13.77 55.78
N THR A 15 2.83 -13.31 56.09
CA THR A 15 1.58 -14.00 55.73
C THR A 15 1.35 -14.00 54.21
N LEU A 16 1.50 -12.86 53.52
CA LEU A 16 1.38 -12.78 52.07
C LEU A 16 2.43 -13.63 51.34
N MET A 17 3.65 -13.67 51.89
CA MET A 17 4.78 -14.46 51.38
C MET A 17 4.53 -15.97 51.43
N THR A 18 3.72 -16.48 52.37
CA THR A 18 3.36 -17.92 52.37
C THR A 18 2.47 -18.33 51.18
N THR A 19 1.85 -17.35 50.49
CA THR A 19 0.89 -17.58 49.40
C THR A 19 1.55 -17.64 48.03
N PHE A 20 2.70 -16.99 47.83
CA PHE A 20 3.43 -16.94 46.56
C PHE A 20 4.80 -17.62 46.72
N ALA A 21 4.92 -18.84 46.19
CA ALA A 21 6.07 -19.72 46.46
C ALA A 21 7.32 -19.43 45.61
N GLU A 22 7.18 -18.83 44.43
CA GLU A 22 8.26 -18.78 43.43
C GLU A 22 9.05 -17.45 43.37
N GLU A 23 8.54 -16.35 43.94
CA GLU A 23 9.20 -15.02 43.86
C GLU A 23 9.19 -14.25 45.19
N LYS A 24 9.46 -14.96 46.29
CA LYS A 24 9.43 -14.42 47.66
C LYS A 24 10.32 -13.19 47.85
N ASP A 25 11.54 -13.20 47.35
CA ASP A 25 12.49 -12.11 47.62
C ASP A 25 12.09 -10.80 46.93
N ALA A 26 11.61 -10.87 45.68
CA ALA A 26 11.12 -9.69 44.95
C ALA A 26 9.85 -9.11 45.59
N LEU A 27 8.91 -9.97 46.00
CA LEU A 27 7.69 -9.54 46.69
C LEU A 27 8.02 -8.89 48.05
N ARG A 28 8.98 -9.43 48.79
CA ARG A 28 9.45 -8.87 50.06
C ARG A 28 10.07 -7.49 49.87
N GLU A 29 10.93 -7.32 48.87
CA GLU A 29 11.55 -6.04 48.56
C GLU A 29 10.49 -4.99 48.16
N PHE A 30 9.54 -5.37 47.30
CA PHE A 30 8.43 -4.52 46.87
C PHE A 30 7.57 -4.06 48.05
N LEU A 31 7.10 -4.98 48.89
CA LEU A 31 6.28 -4.64 50.06
C LEU A 31 7.04 -3.78 51.07
N THR A 32 8.34 -4.05 51.26
CA THR A 32 9.19 -3.26 52.17
C THR A 32 9.40 -1.83 51.66
N ARG A 33 9.56 -1.63 50.34
CA ARG A 33 9.67 -0.30 49.72
C ARG A 33 8.38 0.50 49.91
N ILE A 34 7.24 -0.12 49.60
CA ILE A 34 5.91 0.47 49.76
C ILE A 34 5.64 0.87 51.22
N GLY A 35 5.97 -0.01 52.17
CA GLY A 35 5.77 0.24 53.59
C GLY A 35 6.56 1.46 54.09
N LYS A 36 7.76 1.71 53.54
CA LYS A 36 8.61 2.85 53.90
C LYS A 36 8.17 4.16 53.25
N GLU A 37 7.77 4.16 51.99
CA GLU A 37 7.42 5.40 51.26
C GLU A 37 6.07 6.00 51.69
N HIS A 38 5.11 5.19 52.14
CA HIS A 38 3.73 5.64 52.37
C HIS A 38 3.24 5.46 53.81
N SER A 39 4.12 5.08 54.75
CA SER A 39 3.77 4.91 56.18
C SER A 39 2.54 3.99 56.38
N ILE A 40 2.44 2.96 55.54
CA ILE A 40 1.24 2.13 55.44
C ILE A 40 1.13 1.22 56.66
N THR A 41 0.02 1.35 57.39
CA THR A 41 -0.24 0.59 58.63
C THR A 41 -0.92 -0.76 58.36
N ARG A 42 -1.53 -0.95 57.17
CA ARG A 42 -2.17 -2.20 56.74
C ARG A 42 -2.17 -2.31 55.22
N TYR A 43 -1.69 -3.41 54.67
CA TYR A 43 -1.85 -3.71 53.26
C TYR A 43 -3.31 -4.14 53.00
N ASN A 44 -4.02 -3.40 52.17
CA ASN A 44 -5.34 -3.77 51.65
C ASN A 44 -5.21 -3.97 50.12
N ASN A 45 -6.08 -4.78 49.52
CA ASN A 45 -6.09 -5.05 48.08
C ASN A 45 -6.05 -3.74 47.27
N ALA A 46 -6.78 -2.71 47.69
CA ALA A 46 -6.77 -1.40 47.03
C ALA A 46 -5.39 -0.72 46.97
N VAL A 47 -4.55 -0.89 47.99
CA VAL A 47 -3.18 -0.34 48.03
C VAL A 47 -2.26 -1.12 47.09
N ILE A 48 -2.44 -2.45 47.04
CA ILE A 48 -1.69 -3.32 46.13
C ILE A 48 -2.08 -3.01 44.68
N ASP A 49 -3.38 -2.89 44.38
CA ASP A 49 -3.91 -2.55 43.06
C ASP A 49 -3.40 -1.17 42.60
N GLN A 50 -3.34 -0.19 43.51
CA GLN A 50 -2.77 1.13 43.21
C GLN A 50 -1.29 1.04 42.83
N GLN A 51 -0.50 0.26 43.57
CA GLN A 51 0.93 0.09 43.30
C GLN A 51 1.19 -0.69 42.02
N ILE A 52 0.35 -1.68 41.71
CA ILE A 52 0.37 -2.37 40.42
C ILE A 52 0.04 -1.39 39.28
N ALA A 53 -0.95 -0.52 39.46
CA ALA A 53 -1.28 0.50 38.47
C ALA A 53 -0.14 1.50 38.26
N GLU A 54 0.58 1.90 39.32
CA GLU A 54 1.78 2.76 39.21
C GLU A 54 2.93 2.04 38.47
N LEU A 55 3.15 0.74 38.73
CA LEU A 55 4.10 -0.07 37.97
C LEU A 55 3.70 -0.20 36.51
N ASP A 56 2.43 -0.50 36.23
CA ASP A 56 1.88 -0.60 34.88
C ASP A 56 2.09 0.71 34.11
N GLN A 57 1.95 1.87 34.75
CA GLN A 57 2.24 3.16 34.12
C GLN A 57 3.71 3.32 33.75
N VAL A 58 4.64 2.97 34.65
CA VAL A 58 6.09 3.08 34.39
C VAL A 58 6.51 2.11 33.28
N ILE A 59 6.01 0.87 33.31
CA ILE A 59 6.27 -0.13 32.28
C ILE A 59 5.66 0.32 30.95
N SER A 60 4.42 0.81 30.94
CA SER A 60 3.76 1.32 29.73
C SER A 60 4.56 2.46 29.10
N ALA A 61 5.02 3.43 29.90
CA ALA A 61 5.85 4.53 29.40
C ALA A 61 7.17 4.03 28.78
N GLN A 62 7.81 3.03 29.40
CA GLN A 62 9.03 2.44 28.86
C GLN A 62 8.78 1.64 27.57
N VAL A 63 7.65 0.93 27.48
CA VAL A 63 7.24 0.20 26.28
C VAL A 63 6.90 1.16 25.15
N ASP A 64 6.20 2.27 25.42
CA ASP A 64 5.93 3.35 24.46
C ASP A 64 7.24 3.82 23.80
N GLU A 65 8.29 4.09 24.58
CA GLU A 65 9.59 4.50 24.02
C GLU A 65 10.25 3.43 23.13
N ILE A 66 10.03 2.14 23.41
CA ILE A 66 10.56 1.03 22.62
C ILE A 66 9.77 0.88 21.31
N ILE A 67 8.45 0.77 21.40
CA ILE A 67 7.60 0.49 20.24
C ILE A 67 7.39 1.70 19.33
N HIS A 68 7.54 2.92 19.87
CA HIS A 68 7.51 4.16 19.09
C HIS A 68 8.90 4.61 18.62
N ASN A 69 9.94 3.79 18.86
CA ASN A 69 11.24 4.01 18.24
C ASN A 69 11.11 3.88 16.71
N LYS A 70 11.73 4.82 15.98
CA LYS A 70 11.64 4.88 14.52
C LYS A 70 12.08 3.58 13.83
N GLU A 71 13.19 2.99 14.24
CA GLU A 71 13.73 1.77 13.63
C GLU A 71 12.81 0.57 13.88
N PHE A 72 12.24 0.48 15.09
CA PHE A 72 11.26 -0.55 15.42
C PHE A 72 9.98 -0.38 14.63
N GLN A 73 9.45 0.85 14.51
CA GLN A 73 8.23 1.13 13.76
C GLN A 73 8.38 0.86 12.27
N GLU A 74 9.53 1.19 11.68
CA GLU A 74 9.81 0.87 10.28
C GLU A 74 9.74 -0.64 10.07
N LEU A 75 10.43 -1.43 10.91
CA LEU A 75 10.38 -2.89 10.86
C LEU A 75 8.97 -3.45 11.13
N GLU A 76 8.28 -2.96 12.17
CA GLU A 76 6.92 -3.41 12.51
C GLU A 76 5.94 -3.10 11.37
N SER A 77 6.03 -1.91 10.76
CA SER A 77 5.15 -1.49 9.67
C SER A 77 5.34 -2.36 8.42
N ALA A 78 6.58 -2.71 8.07
CA ALA A 78 6.89 -3.60 6.96
C ALA A 78 6.28 -5.00 7.15
N TRP A 79 6.51 -5.60 8.32
CA TRP A 79 6.01 -6.94 8.64
C TRP A 79 4.49 -6.96 8.83
N ARG A 80 3.90 -5.90 9.40
CA ARG A 80 2.44 -5.78 9.53
C ARG A 80 1.78 -5.56 8.18
N GLY A 81 2.41 -4.82 7.26
CA GLY A 81 1.94 -4.70 5.88
C GLY A 81 1.97 -6.03 5.13
N LEU A 82 3.06 -6.78 5.27
CA LEU A 82 3.15 -8.13 4.72
C LEU A 82 2.13 -9.09 5.37
N GLN A 83 1.95 -9.03 6.69
CA GLN A 83 0.94 -9.79 7.41
C GLN A 83 -0.45 -9.47 6.87
N TYR A 84 -0.79 -8.18 6.72
CA TYR A 84 -2.05 -7.72 6.16
C TYR A 84 -2.29 -8.30 4.76
N LEU A 85 -1.28 -8.27 3.89
CA LEU A 85 -1.36 -8.85 2.55
C LEU A 85 -1.65 -10.35 2.59
N VAL A 86 -0.96 -11.09 3.45
CA VAL A 86 -1.10 -12.56 3.57
C VAL A 86 -2.44 -12.95 4.18
N GLU A 87 -2.87 -12.29 5.25
CA GLU A 87 -4.15 -12.59 5.93
C GLU A 87 -5.37 -12.27 5.07
N ASN A 88 -5.27 -11.26 4.19
CA ASN A 88 -6.34 -10.91 3.25
C ASN A 88 -6.25 -11.66 1.91
N THR A 89 -5.32 -12.60 1.77
CA THR A 89 -5.21 -13.49 0.60
C THR A 89 -5.80 -14.86 0.93
N LYS A 90 -6.72 -15.37 0.10
CA LYS A 90 -7.37 -16.67 0.37
C LYS A 90 -6.51 -17.88 -0.03
N PHE A 91 -5.63 -17.70 -1.02
CA PHE A 91 -4.85 -18.74 -1.69
C PHE A 91 -5.73 -19.80 -2.40
N ASP A 92 -6.94 -19.40 -2.83
CA ASP A 92 -7.88 -20.27 -3.59
C ASP A 92 -7.41 -20.53 -5.03
N LYS A 93 -6.57 -19.63 -5.55
CA LYS A 93 -5.93 -19.68 -6.86
C LYS A 93 -4.41 -19.75 -6.68
N PRO A 94 -3.63 -20.13 -7.72
CA PRO A 94 -2.16 -20.17 -7.61
C PRO A 94 -1.59 -18.76 -7.49
N VAL A 95 -1.56 -18.25 -6.26
CA VAL A 95 -0.93 -17.00 -5.85
C VAL A 95 0.37 -17.36 -5.13
N LYS A 96 1.47 -16.74 -5.56
CA LYS A 96 2.77 -16.87 -4.91
C LYS A 96 3.24 -15.48 -4.52
N ILE A 97 3.59 -15.32 -3.25
CA ILE A 97 4.20 -14.10 -2.71
C ILE A 97 5.67 -14.44 -2.45
N GLU A 98 6.57 -13.73 -3.12
CA GLU A 98 8.01 -13.85 -2.89
C GLU A 98 8.50 -12.57 -2.21
N VAL A 99 9.22 -12.74 -1.11
CA VAL A 99 9.73 -11.62 -0.31
C VAL A 99 11.23 -11.51 -0.59
N LEU A 100 11.64 -10.33 -1.06
CA LEU A 100 13.04 -9.97 -1.23
C LEU A 100 13.38 -8.93 -0.17
N ASP A 101 14.25 -9.32 0.76
CA ASP A 101 14.81 -8.39 1.75
C ASP A 101 15.92 -7.58 1.09
N THR A 102 15.69 -6.27 0.97
CA THR A 102 16.65 -5.31 0.44
C THR A 102 16.28 -3.94 0.96
N SER A 103 17.28 -3.13 1.28
CA SER A 103 17.07 -1.72 1.59
C SER A 103 16.90 -0.90 0.31
N LYS A 104 16.31 0.29 0.45
CA LYS A 104 16.11 1.20 -0.67
C LYS A 104 17.45 1.69 -1.24
N GLU A 105 18.43 1.90 -0.37
CA GLU A 105 19.79 2.32 -0.67
C GLU A 105 20.55 1.24 -1.44
N GLU A 106 20.53 -0.02 -0.98
CA GLU A 106 21.16 -1.14 -1.69
C GLU A 106 20.56 -1.34 -3.09
N LEU A 107 19.24 -1.25 -3.23
CA LEU A 107 18.59 -1.36 -4.53
C LEU A 107 19.00 -0.20 -5.45
N PHE A 108 19.12 1.03 -4.92
CA PHE A 108 19.61 2.17 -5.69
C PHE A 108 21.06 1.99 -6.13
N GLU A 109 21.94 1.53 -5.24
CA GLU A 109 23.35 1.29 -5.54
C GLU A 109 23.52 0.18 -6.58
N ASP A 110 22.83 -0.95 -6.47
CA ASP A 110 22.86 -2.03 -7.47
C ASP A 110 22.51 -1.51 -8.87
N LEU A 111 21.42 -0.75 -8.97
CA LEU A 111 20.91 -0.26 -10.24
C LEU A 111 21.74 0.89 -10.83
N GLU A 112 22.22 1.82 -10.03
CA GLU A 112 23.06 2.93 -10.48
C GLU A 112 24.46 2.44 -10.89
N ASN A 113 25.02 1.48 -10.14
CA ASN A 113 26.29 0.84 -10.50
C ASN A 113 26.16 0.05 -11.80
N ALA A 114 25.11 -0.76 -11.95
CA ALA A 114 24.89 -1.52 -13.17
C ALA A 114 24.64 -0.62 -14.38
N LYS A 115 23.93 0.51 -14.19
CA LYS A 115 23.71 1.50 -15.24
C LYS A 115 25.01 2.19 -15.68
N SER A 116 25.92 2.43 -14.74
CA SER A 116 27.22 3.08 -14.97
C SER A 116 28.30 2.12 -15.48
N GLY A 117 28.15 0.83 -15.20
CA GLY A 117 29.03 -0.25 -15.63
C GLY A 117 28.67 -0.82 -17.01
N ASN A 118 28.51 -2.14 -17.08
CA ASN A 118 28.30 -2.90 -18.31
C ASN A 118 26.82 -3.09 -18.68
N GLY A 119 25.89 -2.49 -17.94
CA GLY A 119 24.45 -2.61 -18.12
C GLY A 119 23.77 -3.48 -17.06
N TYR A 120 22.45 -3.31 -16.92
CA TYR A 120 21.64 -4.06 -15.96
C TYR A 120 21.77 -5.57 -16.15
N GLU A 121 21.86 -6.03 -17.40
CA GLU A 121 21.92 -7.45 -17.71
C GLU A 121 23.17 -8.12 -17.15
N LYS A 122 24.28 -7.41 -16.98
CA LYS A 122 25.54 -8.01 -16.52
C LYS A 122 25.80 -7.79 -15.05
N ASP A 123 25.50 -6.59 -14.57
CA ASP A 123 26.03 -6.11 -13.30
C ASP A 123 24.96 -6.02 -12.20
N SER A 124 23.65 -6.03 -12.52
CA SER A 124 22.59 -5.92 -11.51
C SER A 124 22.11 -7.28 -11.01
N GLY A 125 22.26 -7.52 -9.71
CA GLY A 125 21.73 -8.71 -9.06
C GLY A 125 20.19 -8.73 -9.06
N PHE A 126 19.58 -7.55 -8.92
CA PHE A 126 18.14 -7.41 -8.97
C PHE A 126 17.58 -7.80 -10.35
N TRP A 127 18.22 -7.34 -11.43
CA TRP A 127 17.89 -7.71 -12.80
C TRP A 127 17.94 -9.23 -13.01
N HIS A 128 19.00 -9.89 -12.54
CA HIS A 128 19.13 -11.35 -12.64
C HIS A 128 17.99 -12.07 -11.93
N HIS A 129 17.56 -11.57 -10.77
CA HIS A 129 16.45 -12.16 -10.01
C HIS A 129 15.11 -12.03 -10.76
N VAL A 130 14.73 -10.82 -11.18
CA VAL A 130 13.40 -10.55 -11.74
C VAL A 130 13.27 -10.92 -13.23
N TYR A 131 14.32 -10.68 -14.01
CA TYR A 131 14.28 -10.90 -15.46
C TYR A 131 14.77 -12.31 -15.80
N TRP A 132 16.03 -12.67 -15.52
CA TRP A 132 16.56 -13.98 -15.90
C TRP A 132 16.02 -15.14 -15.07
N GLY A 133 15.86 -14.94 -13.75
CA GLY A 133 15.36 -15.97 -12.83
C GLY A 133 13.89 -16.32 -13.04
N ALA A 134 13.11 -15.40 -13.62
CA ALA A 134 11.66 -15.52 -13.76
C ALA A 134 11.18 -15.27 -15.19
N TYR A 135 11.24 -14.03 -15.69
CA TYR A 135 10.62 -13.65 -16.97
C TYR A 135 11.24 -14.32 -18.21
N ASP A 136 12.57 -14.44 -18.27
CA ASP A 136 13.31 -15.01 -19.41
C ASP A 136 13.69 -16.47 -19.25
N LYS A 137 13.39 -17.05 -18.08
CA LYS A 137 13.57 -18.47 -17.84
C LYS A 137 12.58 -19.27 -18.67
N ILE A 138 13.08 -20.24 -19.44
CA ILE A 138 12.23 -21.17 -20.19
C ILE A 138 11.40 -21.99 -19.19
N GLY A 139 10.07 -21.89 -19.29
CA GLY A 139 9.16 -22.52 -18.33
C GLY A 139 9.14 -21.85 -16.94
N GLY A 140 9.77 -20.68 -16.79
CA GLY A 140 9.70 -19.88 -15.58
C GLY A 140 8.33 -19.26 -15.36
N HIS A 141 8.10 -18.80 -14.14
CA HIS A 141 6.89 -18.08 -13.75
C HIS A 141 7.23 -16.59 -13.61
N PRO A 142 6.81 -15.72 -14.54
CA PRO A 142 7.09 -14.29 -14.45
C PRO A 142 6.33 -13.66 -13.28
N TYR A 143 7.00 -12.76 -12.58
CA TYR A 143 6.39 -11.92 -11.56
C TYR A 143 5.36 -10.98 -12.19
N THR A 144 4.19 -10.85 -11.58
CA THR A 144 3.09 -10.05 -12.16
C THR A 144 3.15 -8.59 -11.72
N VAL A 145 3.61 -8.33 -10.51
CA VAL A 145 3.77 -7.01 -9.92
C VAL A 145 4.90 -7.03 -8.91
N MET A 146 5.60 -5.92 -8.77
CA MET A 146 6.52 -5.66 -7.67
C MET A 146 5.84 -4.69 -6.69
N VAL A 147 5.82 -5.06 -5.41
CA VAL A 147 5.24 -4.23 -4.34
C VAL A 147 6.35 -3.88 -3.38
N SER A 148 6.59 -2.59 -3.18
CA SER A 148 7.59 -2.13 -2.21
C SER A 148 6.94 -1.57 -0.95
N ASP A 149 7.69 -1.68 0.14
CA ASP A 149 7.45 -0.95 1.38
C ASP A 149 8.21 0.39 1.44
N TYR A 150 8.62 0.90 0.28
CA TYR A 150 9.37 2.16 0.21
C TYR A 150 8.43 3.35 0.09
N GLN A 151 8.80 4.41 0.80
CA GLN A 151 8.24 5.73 0.60
C GLN A 151 9.18 6.56 -0.27
N PHE A 152 8.67 7.11 -1.36
CA PHE A 152 9.39 7.95 -2.30
C PHE A 152 9.09 9.43 -2.06
N ASP A 153 10.13 10.24 -2.18
CA ASP A 153 10.07 11.69 -2.13
C ASP A 153 10.58 12.31 -3.45
N GLN A 154 10.66 13.63 -3.46
CA GLN A 154 11.07 14.46 -4.60
C GLN A 154 12.59 14.60 -4.75
N SER A 155 13.37 13.91 -3.92
CA SER A 155 14.83 13.93 -3.97
C SER A 155 15.35 13.29 -5.26
N GLN A 156 16.55 13.70 -5.68
CA GLN A 156 17.13 13.15 -6.91
C GLN A 156 17.39 11.64 -6.85
N PRO A 157 17.91 11.06 -5.73
CA PRO A 157 18.09 9.61 -5.61
C PRO A 157 16.78 8.85 -5.82
N ASP A 158 15.68 9.31 -5.23
CA ASP A 158 14.37 8.64 -5.35
C ASP A 158 13.83 8.66 -6.78
N ILE A 159 13.87 9.82 -7.44
CA ILE A 159 13.40 9.91 -8.83
C ILE A 159 14.32 9.11 -9.78
N LYS A 160 15.62 9.04 -9.50
CA LYS A 160 16.53 8.15 -10.23
C LYS A 160 16.19 6.68 -10.00
N LEU A 161 15.97 6.26 -8.76
CA LEU A 161 15.55 4.90 -8.43
C LEU A 161 14.27 4.51 -9.17
N LEU A 162 13.25 5.37 -9.15
CA LEU A 162 12.01 5.16 -9.90
C LEU A 162 12.26 5.05 -11.42
N ARG A 163 13.20 5.82 -11.98
CA ARG A 163 13.60 5.69 -13.39
C ARG A 163 14.24 4.33 -13.66
N HIS A 164 15.18 3.87 -12.84
CA HIS A 164 15.77 2.54 -13.00
C HIS A 164 14.68 1.46 -12.93
N ILE A 165 13.84 1.49 -11.88
CA ILE A 165 12.73 0.54 -11.70
C ILE A 165 11.79 0.57 -12.91
N SER A 166 11.49 1.73 -13.49
CA SER A 166 10.61 1.83 -14.67
C SER A 166 11.18 1.11 -15.90
N ILE A 167 12.50 1.11 -16.07
CA ILE A 167 13.19 0.40 -17.15
C ILE A 167 13.08 -1.10 -16.93
N LEU A 168 13.37 -1.57 -15.71
CA LEU A 168 13.20 -2.98 -15.35
C LEU A 168 11.75 -3.44 -15.50
N SER A 169 10.80 -2.61 -15.06
CA SER A 169 9.37 -2.91 -15.11
C SER A 169 8.86 -3.06 -16.54
N GLU A 170 9.34 -2.21 -17.46
CA GLU A 170 9.05 -2.35 -18.88
C GLU A 170 9.65 -3.64 -19.45
N MET A 171 10.94 -3.92 -19.19
CA MET A 171 11.60 -5.06 -19.81
C MET A 171 11.08 -6.40 -19.28
N ALA A 172 10.82 -6.50 -17.97
CA ALA A 172 10.26 -7.68 -17.32
C ALA A 172 8.72 -7.74 -17.39
N GLN A 173 8.05 -6.73 -17.98
CA GLN A 173 6.59 -6.61 -18.02
C GLN A 173 5.95 -6.75 -16.63
N MET A 174 6.53 -6.08 -15.64
CA MET A 174 6.14 -6.19 -14.23
C MET A 174 5.97 -4.79 -13.64
N PRO A 175 4.74 -4.27 -13.51
CA PRO A 175 4.50 -2.98 -12.89
C PRO A 175 4.99 -2.95 -11.44
N PHE A 176 5.34 -1.76 -10.98
CA PHE A 176 5.82 -1.47 -9.64
C PHE A 176 4.82 -0.62 -8.87
N ILE A 177 4.58 -0.98 -7.61
CA ILE A 177 3.72 -0.23 -6.69
C ILE A 177 4.52 0.11 -5.44
N GLY A 178 4.65 1.40 -5.15
CA GLY A 178 5.24 1.91 -3.91
C GLY A 178 4.37 2.97 -3.27
N ASN A 179 4.91 3.66 -2.27
CA ASN A 179 4.22 4.75 -1.58
C ASN A 179 4.94 6.09 -1.78
N VAL A 180 4.19 7.19 -1.65
CA VAL A 180 4.76 8.54 -1.56
C VAL A 180 4.93 8.92 -0.08
N SER A 181 5.96 9.69 0.25
CA SER A 181 6.14 10.32 1.57
C SER A 181 5.48 11.71 1.61
N PRO A 182 4.98 12.22 2.75
CA PRO A 182 4.57 13.63 2.88
C PRO A 182 5.65 14.62 2.43
N LYS A 183 6.93 14.23 2.63
CA LYS A 183 8.09 15.00 2.21
C LYS A 183 8.12 15.26 0.71
N PHE A 184 7.56 14.35 -0.10
CA PHE A 184 7.40 14.53 -1.54
C PHE A 184 6.77 15.88 -1.85
N PHE A 185 5.75 16.29 -1.09
CA PHE A 185 5.02 17.55 -1.26
C PHE A 185 5.68 18.74 -0.54
N GLY A 186 6.83 18.51 0.11
CA GLY A 186 7.47 19.49 0.99
C GLY A 186 6.71 19.73 2.30
N LYS A 187 5.96 18.73 2.78
CA LYS A 187 5.18 18.78 4.03
C LYS A 187 5.69 17.75 5.04
N ASP A 188 5.34 17.95 6.31
CA ASP A 188 5.70 17.03 7.40
C ASP A 188 4.68 15.88 7.56
N SER A 189 3.40 16.14 7.26
CA SER A 189 2.30 15.21 7.46
C SER A 189 1.36 15.15 6.25
N PHE A 190 0.61 14.05 6.09
CA PHE A 190 -0.43 13.99 5.07
C PHE A 190 -1.63 14.88 5.39
N GLU A 191 -1.90 15.19 6.65
CA GLU A 191 -2.92 16.18 7.02
C GLU A 191 -2.61 17.53 6.36
N ASP A 192 -1.36 17.99 6.42
CA ASP A 192 -0.91 19.22 5.77
C ASP A 192 -1.00 19.14 4.23
N VAL A 193 -0.81 17.94 3.65
CA VAL A 193 -0.98 17.70 2.21
C VAL A 193 -2.45 17.85 1.83
N MET A 194 -3.36 17.18 2.55
CA MET A 194 -4.79 17.19 2.20
C MET A 194 -5.43 18.56 2.39
N VAL A 195 -4.94 19.37 3.34
CA VAL A 195 -5.44 20.74 3.58
C VAL A 195 -4.96 21.75 2.52
N ASP A 196 -3.80 21.53 1.89
CA ASP A 196 -3.24 22.45 0.89
C ASP A 196 -4.10 22.45 -0.38
N ARG A 197 -4.68 23.60 -0.74
CA ARG A 197 -5.55 23.73 -1.93
C ARG A 197 -4.80 23.93 -3.24
N ASN A 198 -3.49 24.15 -3.19
CA ASN A 198 -2.68 24.52 -4.35
C ASN A 198 -1.54 23.51 -4.59
N LEU A 199 -1.71 22.23 -4.22
CA LEU A 199 -0.65 21.22 -4.36
C LEU A 199 -0.14 21.13 -5.79
N GLU A 200 -1.05 21.05 -6.76
CA GLU A 200 -0.69 20.92 -8.17
C GLU A 200 0.16 22.12 -8.63
N THR A 201 -0.23 23.33 -8.24
CA THR A 201 0.50 24.55 -8.60
C THR A 201 1.87 24.60 -7.91
N HIS A 202 1.94 24.23 -6.63
CA HIS A 202 3.21 24.16 -5.89
C HIS A 202 4.19 23.15 -6.52
N ILE A 203 3.72 21.98 -6.96
CA ILE A 203 4.56 20.97 -7.62
C ILE A 203 4.97 21.42 -9.03
N ARG A 204 4.04 22.01 -9.79
CA ARG A 204 4.29 22.46 -11.17
C ARG A 204 5.35 23.56 -11.23
N ASP A 205 5.22 24.57 -10.36
CA ASP A 205 6.01 25.79 -10.48
C ASP A 205 7.34 25.71 -9.73
N ASN A 206 7.48 24.78 -8.78
CA ASN A 206 8.69 24.63 -7.99
C ASN A 206 9.82 23.89 -8.77
N PRO A 207 11.00 24.52 -8.95
CA PRO A 207 12.12 23.93 -9.69
C PRO A 207 12.62 22.59 -9.14
N LYS A 208 12.39 22.29 -7.86
CA LYS A 208 12.79 21.01 -7.24
C LYS A 208 12.15 19.80 -7.93
N TYR A 209 10.97 19.96 -8.53
CA TYR A 209 10.26 18.87 -9.22
C TYR A 209 10.61 18.76 -10.70
N LYS A 210 11.59 19.51 -11.23
CA LYS A 210 11.95 19.43 -12.65
C LYS A 210 12.32 18.00 -13.10
N ILE A 211 13.02 17.25 -12.24
CA ILE A 211 13.41 15.86 -12.52
C ILE A 211 12.18 14.93 -12.47
N TRP A 212 11.27 15.16 -11.53
CA TRP A 212 9.98 14.47 -11.42
C TRP A 212 9.12 14.70 -12.67
N HIS A 213 8.94 15.95 -13.10
CA HIS A 213 8.19 16.28 -14.32
C HIS A 213 8.80 15.58 -15.54
N SER A 214 10.13 15.66 -15.70
CA SER A 214 10.83 14.95 -16.78
C SER A 214 10.66 13.43 -16.71
N PHE A 215 10.51 12.85 -15.52
CA PHE A 215 10.26 11.41 -15.37
C PHE A 215 8.84 11.04 -15.79
N ARG A 216 7.83 11.84 -15.44
CA ARG A 216 6.43 11.59 -15.80
C ARG A 216 6.16 11.66 -17.31
N GLU A 217 6.99 12.39 -18.06
CA GLU A 217 6.91 12.45 -19.53
C GLU A 217 7.53 11.20 -20.21
N ASP A 218 8.30 10.39 -19.48
CA ASP A 218 8.84 9.12 -19.98
C ASP A 218 7.73 8.08 -20.06
N ASP A 219 7.56 7.40 -21.21
CA ASP A 219 6.50 6.40 -21.39
C ASP A 219 6.63 5.24 -20.39
N ARG A 220 7.85 4.92 -19.94
CA ARG A 220 8.12 3.84 -18.98
C ARG A 220 7.55 4.13 -17.59
N SER A 221 7.31 5.39 -17.25
CA SER A 221 6.68 5.76 -15.98
C SER A 221 5.26 5.21 -15.83
N LYS A 222 4.63 4.73 -16.92
CA LYS A 222 3.32 4.06 -16.89
C LYS A 222 3.30 2.75 -16.09
N TYR A 223 4.46 2.14 -15.89
CA TYR A 223 4.61 0.93 -15.08
C TYR A 223 4.73 1.23 -13.58
N ILE A 224 4.81 2.50 -13.17
CA ILE A 224 4.99 2.89 -11.77
C ILE A 224 3.67 3.42 -11.23
N GLY A 225 3.18 2.83 -10.15
CA GLY A 225 2.09 3.35 -9.33
C GLY A 225 2.60 3.76 -7.95
N LEU A 226 2.21 4.95 -7.47
CA LEU A 226 2.59 5.42 -6.15
C LEU A 226 1.35 5.74 -5.33
N ALA A 227 1.16 5.05 -4.21
CA ALA A 227 -0.01 5.16 -3.35
C ALA A 227 0.22 6.13 -2.18
N LEU A 228 -0.88 6.71 -1.68
CA LEU A 228 -0.95 7.51 -0.46
C LEU A 228 -2.40 7.64 0.02
N PRO A 229 -2.67 8.12 1.24
CA PRO A 229 -1.78 8.07 2.40
C PRO A 229 -1.61 6.63 2.91
N ARG A 230 -0.89 6.44 4.02
CA ARG A 230 -0.80 5.14 4.70
C ARG A 230 -2.09 4.83 5.46
N PHE A 231 -2.30 3.55 5.78
CA PHE A 231 -3.43 3.09 6.59
C PHE A 231 -2.95 2.50 7.92
N LEU A 232 -3.83 2.43 8.91
CA LEU A 232 -3.49 2.01 10.25
C LEU A 232 -3.22 0.49 10.28
N GLY A 233 -2.01 0.10 10.67
CA GLY A 233 -1.59 -1.31 10.69
C GLY A 233 -2.12 -2.11 11.87
N ARG A 234 -2.34 -1.45 13.01
CA ARG A 234 -2.99 -2.04 14.19
C ARG A 234 -3.67 -0.96 15.03
N SER A 235 -4.68 -1.36 15.80
CA SER A 235 -5.20 -0.54 16.89
C SER A 235 -4.12 -0.34 17.96
N PRO A 236 -4.04 0.85 18.59
CA PRO A 236 -3.26 1.05 19.80
C PRO A 236 -3.69 0.07 20.89
N TYR A 237 -2.72 -0.40 21.69
CA TYR A 237 -3.00 -1.31 22.78
C TYR A 237 -3.81 -0.60 23.87
N SER A 238 -4.91 -1.21 24.30
CA SER A 238 -5.74 -0.68 25.37
C SER A 238 -6.51 -1.79 26.06
N GLN A 239 -6.98 -1.53 27.28
CA GLN A 239 -7.80 -2.49 28.00
C GLN A 239 -9.19 -2.72 27.38
N GLU A 240 -9.64 -1.84 26.48
CA GLU A 240 -10.95 -1.95 25.84
C GLU A 240 -10.85 -2.66 24.49
N THR A 241 -9.84 -2.32 23.69
CA THR A 241 -9.67 -2.80 22.32
C THR A 241 -8.76 -4.02 22.22
N GLU A 242 -7.56 -3.94 22.79
CA GLU A 242 -6.46 -4.90 22.56
C GLU A 242 -5.70 -5.18 23.86
N ARG A 243 -6.23 -6.13 24.64
CA ARG A 243 -5.71 -6.47 25.98
C ARG A 243 -4.40 -7.26 25.91
N THR A 244 -3.41 -6.77 26.64
CA THR A 244 -2.18 -7.50 26.94
C THR A 244 -2.40 -8.55 28.04
N LYS A 245 -1.66 -9.67 28.01
CA LYS A 245 -1.88 -10.81 28.92
C LYS A 245 -1.25 -10.64 30.31
N ASN A 246 -0.09 -9.99 30.39
CA ASN A 246 0.77 -10.04 31.59
C ASN A 246 0.68 -8.80 32.48
N PHE A 247 0.37 -7.64 31.91
CA PHE A 247 0.29 -6.37 32.62
C PHE A 247 -0.71 -5.46 31.88
N ASN A 248 -1.22 -4.40 32.53
CA ASN A 248 -2.18 -3.52 31.87
C ASN A 248 -1.48 -2.45 31.03
N TYR A 249 -1.21 -2.78 29.76
CA TYR A 249 -0.63 -1.81 28.84
C TYR A 249 -1.70 -0.87 28.27
N THR A 250 -1.41 0.43 28.32
CA THR A 250 -2.19 1.47 27.63
C THR A 250 -1.22 2.29 26.80
N GLU A 251 -1.28 2.13 25.49
CA GLU A 251 -0.41 2.83 24.55
C GLU A 251 -0.88 4.27 24.33
N ASN A 252 0.07 5.22 24.30
CA ASN A 252 -0.22 6.62 23.98
C ASN A 252 0.18 6.95 22.53
N PRO A 253 -0.75 6.84 21.55
CA PRO A 253 -0.43 7.05 20.14
C PRO A 253 -0.25 8.52 19.77
N ILE A 254 -0.75 9.46 20.58
CA ILE A 254 -0.67 10.90 20.32
C ILE A 254 0.14 11.55 21.45
N VAL A 255 1.25 12.18 21.11
CA VAL A 255 2.05 12.98 22.04
C VAL A 255 1.85 14.44 21.75
N ILE A 256 1.67 15.21 22.82
CA ILE A 256 1.59 16.67 22.75
C ILE A 256 2.96 17.21 23.12
N GLU A 257 3.72 17.63 22.10
CA GLU A 257 5.03 18.24 22.29
C GLU A 257 4.92 19.76 22.17
N LYS A 258 5.76 20.49 22.92
CA LYS A 258 5.94 21.93 22.74
C LYS A 258 7.21 22.14 21.94
N ASP A 259 7.07 22.79 20.79
CA ASP A 259 8.22 23.18 19.98
C ASP A 259 9.08 24.25 20.71
N GLU A 260 10.30 24.51 20.24
CA GLU A 260 11.22 25.52 20.80
C GLU A 260 10.58 26.93 20.82
N SER A 261 9.61 27.16 19.93
CA SER A 261 8.81 28.39 19.84
C SER A 261 7.59 28.43 20.78
N GLY A 262 7.42 27.42 21.65
CA GLY A 262 6.29 27.30 22.59
C GLY A 262 4.97 26.86 21.96
N LYS A 263 4.95 26.54 20.66
CA LYS A 263 3.75 26.09 19.94
C LYS A 263 3.51 24.60 20.22
N THR A 264 2.27 24.25 20.54
CA THR A 264 1.88 22.87 20.77
C THR A 264 1.74 22.14 19.43
N LYS A 265 2.55 21.10 19.20
CA LYS A 265 2.47 20.21 18.03
C LYS A 265 1.98 18.85 18.51
N LYS A 266 0.88 18.37 17.94
CA LYS A 266 0.46 16.98 18.12
C LYS A 266 1.32 16.12 17.21
N ARG A 267 2.01 15.14 17.78
CA ARG A 267 2.77 14.15 17.04
C ARG A 267 2.07 12.81 17.13
N ASP A 268 1.78 12.26 15.97
CA ASP A 268 1.19 10.94 15.84
C ASP A 268 2.29 9.87 15.78
N ARG A 269 2.22 8.91 16.69
CA ARG A 269 3.14 7.76 16.81
C ARG A 269 2.45 6.44 16.46
N SER A 270 1.28 6.50 15.81
CA SER A 270 0.56 5.30 15.40
C SER A 270 1.34 4.49 14.36
N LEU A 271 1.08 3.18 14.33
CA LEU A 271 1.72 2.30 13.37
C LEU A 271 1.05 2.41 12.00
N TRP A 272 1.67 3.16 11.10
CA TRP A 272 1.18 3.39 9.75
C TRP A 272 1.82 2.44 8.74
N VAL A 273 0.99 1.73 7.98
CA VAL A 273 1.38 0.76 6.96
C VAL A 273 1.17 1.34 5.56
N ASN A 274 2.13 1.09 4.68
CA ASN A 274 2.08 1.57 3.30
C ASN A 274 0.87 1.03 2.52
N ALA A 275 0.16 1.94 1.87
CA ALA A 275 -1.02 1.63 1.05
C ALA A 275 -0.70 0.75 -0.18
N SER A 276 0.57 0.59 -0.56
CA SER A 276 1.02 -0.37 -1.57
C SER A 276 0.57 -1.80 -1.23
N PHE A 277 0.61 -2.21 0.04
CA PHE A 277 0.11 -3.51 0.50
C PHE A 277 -1.40 -3.63 0.35
N ALA A 278 -2.15 -2.57 0.63
CA ALA A 278 -3.60 -2.55 0.44
C ALA A 278 -3.99 -2.65 -1.05
N MET A 279 -3.26 -1.95 -1.93
CA MET A 279 -3.44 -2.09 -3.37
C MET A 279 -3.11 -3.50 -3.86
N ALA A 280 -2.00 -4.07 -3.40
CA ALA A 280 -1.60 -5.43 -3.73
C ALA A 280 -2.65 -6.47 -3.29
N THR A 281 -3.25 -6.27 -2.11
CA THR A 281 -4.36 -7.09 -1.62
C THR A 281 -5.56 -7.05 -2.57
N ASN A 282 -5.95 -5.86 -3.04
CA ASN A 282 -7.02 -5.71 -4.03
C ASN A 282 -6.69 -6.41 -5.35
N MET A 283 -5.43 -6.33 -5.80
CA MET A 283 -4.97 -7.00 -7.02
C MET A 283 -5.06 -8.53 -6.92
N ILE A 284 -4.65 -9.10 -5.78
CA ILE A 284 -4.75 -10.52 -5.50
C ILE A 284 -6.22 -10.94 -5.44
N ARG A 285 -7.06 -10.22 -4.71
CA ARG A 285 -8.51 -10.48 -4.63
C ARG A 285 -9.20 -10.45 -6.01
N SER A 286 -8.83 -9.50 -6.86
CA SER A 286 -9.30 -9.45 -8.25
C SER A 286 -8.85 -10.68 -9.04
N PHE A 287 -7.60 -11.12 -8.88
CA PHE A 287 -7.08 -12.33 -9.52
C PHE A 287 -7.79 -13.60 -9.02
N GLU A 288 -8.00 -13.74 -7.71
CA GLU A 288 -8.66 -14.93 -7.13
C GLU A 288 -10.10 -15.08 -7.61
N SER A 289 -10.83 -13.96 -7.71
CA SER A 289 -12.23 -13.93 -8.14
C SER A 289 -12.40 -14.11 -9.66
N ALA A 290 -11.58 -13.43 -10.46
CA ALA A 290 -11.83 -13.32 -11.91
C ALA A 290 -10.68 -13.82 -12.81
N GLY A 291 -9.53 -14.17 -12.24
CA GLY A 291 -8.33 -14.59 -12.96
C GLY A 291 -7.47 -13.44 -13.50
N TRP A 292 -7.88 -12.18 -13.27
CA TRP A 292 -7.20 -10.97 -13.73
C TRP A 292 -7.22 -9.88 -12.66
N SER A 293 -6.16 -9.08 -12.58
CA SER A 293 -6.04 -7.96 -11.64
C SER A 293 -6.52 -6.63 -12.23
N VAL A 294 -7.76 -6.60 -12.74
CA VAL A 294 -8.35 -5.41 -13.39
C VAL A 294 -9.37 -4.69 -12.49
N LYS A 295 -10.06 -5.43 -11.62
CA LYS A 295 -11.09 -4.92 -10.71
C LYS A 295 -10.44 -4.53 -9.37
N ILE A 296 -9.71 -3.41 -9.39
CA ILE A 296 -8.90 -2.92 -8.26
C ILE A 296 -9.27 -1.49 -7.81
N VAL A 297 -10.33 -0.93 -8.38
CA VAL A 297 -10.83 0.42 -8.09
C VAL A 297 -12.34 0.39 -7.88
N GLY A 298 -12.86 1.42 -7.21
CA GLY A 298 -14.29 1.59 -6.90
C GLY A 298 -14.80 0.71 -5.77
N VAL A 299 -15.83 1.19 -5.07
CA VAL A 299 -16.34 0.59 -3.82
C VAL A 299 -16.84 -0.84 -4.04
N ASP A 300 -17.74 -1.02 -5.01
CA ASP A 300 -18.34 -2.32 -5.32
C ASP A 300 -17.59 -3.09 -6.42
N THR A 301 -16.52 -2.50 -6.97
CA THR A 301 -15.77 -3.03 -8.11
C THR A 301 -14.33 -3.43 -7.77
N GLY A 302 -14.06 -3.67 -6.49
CA GLY A 302 -12.82 -4.31 -6.00
C GLY A 302 -11.73 -3.39 -5.49
N GLY A 303 -11.96 -2.07 -5.43
CA GLY A 303 -11.04 -1.07 -4.86
C GLY A 303 -11.16 -0.87 -3.35
N LYS A 304 -12.14 -1.50 -2.71
CA LYS A 304 -12.44 -1.39 -1.28
C LYS A 304 -11.42 -2.15 -0.41
N VAL A 305 -10.85 -1.46 0.56
CA VAL A 305 -9.89 -1.94 1.57
C VAL A 305 -10.63 -2.07 2.89
N ASP A 306 -10.93 -3.31 3.26
CA ASP A 306 -11.83 -3.68 4.35
C ASP A 306 -11.12 -3.95 5.67
N ASN A 307 -11.91 -4.01 6.76
CA ASN A 307 -11.48 -4.42 8.09
C ASN A 307 -10.32 -3.57 8.63
N LEU A 308 -10.34 -2.26 8.35
CA LEU A 308 -9.30 -1.38 8.86
C LEU A 308 -9.50 -1.12 10.37
N PRO A 309 -8.43 -1.07 11.17
CA PRO A 309 -8.56 -0.79 12.59
C PRO A 309 -9.13 0.61 12.84
N MET A 310 -10.20 0.71 13.65
CA MET A 310 -10.83 1.98 14.03
C MET A 310 -10.80 2.19 15.54
N PRO A 311 -9.69 2.72 16.09
CA PRO A 311 -9.60 2.97 17.51
C PRO A 311 -10.46 4.16 17.92
N PHE A 312 -11.06 4.05 19.11
CA PHE A 312 -11.75 5.15 19.77
C PHE A 312 -10.71 6.03 20.49
N VAL A 313 -10.84 7.34 20.33
CA VAL A 313 -10.06 8.33 21.06
C VAL A 313 -11.04 9.10 21.94
N THR A 314 -10.78 9.10 23.24
CA THR A 314 -11.58 9.86 24.20
C THR A 314 -10.87 11.17 24.51
N ASP A 315 -11.41 12.27 23.96
CA ASP A 315 -10.98 13.63 24.25
C ASP A 315 -11.90 14.27 25.31
N SER A 316 -11.57 15.49 25.76
CA SER A 316 -12.37 16.23 26.76
C SER A 316 -13.80 16.56 26.33
N VAL A 317 -14.12 16.43 25.04
CA VAL A 317 -15.41 16.75 24.42
C VAL A 317 -16.27 15.49 24.22
N GLY A 318 -15.66 14.31 24.21
CA GLY A 318 -16.35 13.02 23.99
C GLY A 318 -15.44 11.96 23.37
N THR A 319 -16.01 10.78 23.13
CA THR A 319 -15.35 9.68 22.43
C THR A 319 -15.59 9.81 20.93
N GLU A 320 -14.53 10.04 20.17
CA GLU A 320 -14.56 10.09 18.71
C GLU A 320 -13.84 8.88 18.12
N THR A 321 -14.33 8.38 16.97
CA THR A 321 -13.63 7.33 16.23
C THR A 321 -12.55 7.95 15.38
N ARG A 322 -11.33 7.44 15.48
CA ARG A 322 -10.23 7.89 14.64
C ARG A 322 -10.33 7.27 13.25
N ILE A 323 -10.05 8.07 12.23
CA ILE A 323 -9.99 7.58 10.86
C ILE A 323 -8.83 6.57 10.70
N PRO A 324 -9.02 5.47 9.93
CA PRO A 324 -8.03 4.43 9.74
C PRO A 324 -6.94 4.76 8.71
N VAL A 325 -6.90 5.99 8.21
CA VAL A 325 -5.91 6.50 7.24
C VAL A 325 -5.28 7.77 7.80
N GLU A 326 -4.04 8.08 7.42
CA GLU A 326 -3.32 9.22 8.02
C GLU A 326 -4.03 10.57 7.79
N ALA A 327 -4.75 10.70 6.69
CA ALA A 327 -5.53 11.89 6.38
C ALA A 327 -6.75 11.54 5.53
N SER A 328 -7.88 12.16 5.82
CA SER A 328 -9.09 12.01 5.02
C SER A 328 -8.89 12.63 3.63
N VAL A 329 -9.21 11.87 2.58
CA VAL A 329 -9.13 12.32 1.19
C VAL A 329 -10.54 12.56 0.67
N GLY A 330 -10.88 13.83 0.44
CA GLY A 330 -12.15 14.19 -0.22
C GLY A 330 -12.09 14.00 -1.73
N ALA A 331 -13.24 13.86 -2.39
CA ALA A 331 -13.32 13.58 -3.83
C ALA A 331 -12.54 14.58 -4.73
N ALA A 332 -12.58 15.87 -4.43
CA ALA A 332 -11.82 16.86 -5.19
C ALA A 332 -10.29 16.69 -5.03
N LYS A 333 -9.85 16.27 -3.84
CA LYS A 333 -8.44 16.00 -3.55
C LYS A 333 -7.98 14.68 -4.19
N ASP A 334 -8.83 13.66 -4.17
CA ASP A 334 -8.62 12.39 -4.87
C ASP A 334 -8.38 12.61 -6.38
N GLN A 335 -9.22 13.45 -7.02
CA GLN A 335 -9.05 13.84 -8.41
C GLN A 335 -7.74 14.60 -8.64
N GLU A 336 -7.43 15.61 -7.82
CA GLU A 336 -6.19 16.38 -7.93
C GLU A 336 -4.94 15.49 -7.82
N LEU A 337 -4.91 14.56 -6.86
CA LEU A 337 -3.83 13.58 -6.69
C LEU A 337 -3.73 12.63 -7.89
N THR A 338 -4.87 12.19 -8.40
CA THR A 338 -4.96 11.30 -9.56
C THR A 338 -4.42 11.97 -10.84
N ASP A 339 -4.73 13.24 -11.07
CA ASP A 339 -4.20 14.02 -12.20
C ASP A 339 -2.67 14.24 -12.06
N MET A 340 -2.18 14.27 -10.81
CA MET A 340 -0.74 14.25 -10.51
C MET A 340 -0.08 12.86 -10.65
N GLY A 341 -0.83 11.82 -11.04
CA GLY A 341 -0.31 10.46 -11.27
C GLY A 341 -0.07 9.69 -9.98
N LEU A 342 -0.85 9.99 -8.94
CA LEU A 342 -0.77 9.35 -7.63
C LEU A 342 -2.07 8.59 -7.33
N ILE A 343 -1.98 7.54 -6.53
CA ILE A 343 -3.10 6.65 -6.21
C ILE A 343 -3.55 6.92 -4.78
N ALA A 344 -4.71 7.54 -4.62
CA ALA A 344 -5.21 7.94 -3.31
C ALA A 344 -6.10 6.87 -2.67
N LEU A 345 -5.85 6.58 -1.40
CA LEU A 345 -6.67 5.75 -0.53
C LEU A 345 -7.60 6.65 0.27
N ALA A 346 -8.86 6.70 -0.13
CA ALA A 346 -9.86 7.54 0.50
C ALA A 346 -10.68 6.74 1.52
N HIS A 347 -10.62 7.14 2.79
CA HIS A 347 -11.50 6.58 3.83
C HIS A 347 -12.96 6.97 3.59
N TRP A 348 -13.85 6.00 3.72
CA TRP A 348 -15.27 6.25 3.58
C TRP A 348 -15.87 6.64 4.94
N ASP A 349 -16.39 7.87 5.02
CA ASP A 349 -16.84 8.47 6.27
C ASP A 349 -17.81 7.56 7.05
N ARG A 350 -17.59 7.43 8.35
CA ARG A 350 -18.36 6.60 9.31
C ARG A 350 -18.37 5.10 9.01
N THR A 351 -17.40 4.58 8.27
CA THR A 351 -17.24 3.14 8.04
C THR A 351 -15.82 2.68 8.36
N ASP A 352 -15.62 1.37 8.44
CA ASP A 352 -14.36 0.70 8.73
C ASP A 352 -13.54 0.36 7.48
N TYR A 353 -13.86 0.97 6.34
CA TYR A 353 -13.17 0.71 5.07
C TYR A 353 -12.69 1.98 4.39
N ALA A 354 -11.68 1.83 3.55
CA ALA A 354 -11.22 2.84 2.60
C ALA A 354 -11.34 2.32 1.18
N CYS A 355 -11.19 3.18 0.17
CA CYS A 355 -11.35 2.79 -1.22
C CYS A 355 -10.35 3.53 -2.11
N PHE A 356 -9.79 2.81 -3.08
CA PHE A 356 -9.15 3.41 -4.24
C PHE A 356 -10.21 3.67 -5.30
N PHE A 357 -10.47 4.92 -5.66
CA PHE A 357 -11.46 5.27 -6.68
C PHE A 357 -10.88 5.22 -8.10
N GLU A 358 -9.63 5.65 -8.24
CA GLU A 358 -8.88 5.56 -9.49
C GLU A 358 -7.42 5.14 -9.20
N ALA A 359 -6.83 4.34 -10.10
CA ALA A 359 -5.46 3.87 -9.98
C ALA A 359 -4.66 4.30 -11.22
N ARG A 360 -4.15 5.53 -11.20
CA ARG A 360 -3.26 6.03 -12.25
C ARG A 360 -1.80 5.75 -11.93
N SER A 361 -1.06 5.43 -12.98
CA SER A 361 0.39 5.42 -12.95
C SER A 361 0.94 6.85 -12.90
N VAL A 362 2.24 6.95 -12.62
CA VAL A 362 2.97 8.22 -12.54
C VAL A 362 3.03 8.95 -13.88
N LYS A 363 2.86 8.24 -15.00
CA LYS A 363 2.87 8.84 -16.35
C LYS A 363 1.89 9.99 -16.45
N ARG A 364 2.35 11.10 -17.03
CA ARG A 364 1.50 12.27 -17.27
C ARG A 364 0.60 12.03 -18.47
N HIS A 365 -0.69 12.31 -18.30
CA HIS A 365 -1.63 12.39 -19.40
C HIS A 365 -1.37 13.64 -20.25
N ARG A 366 -1.33 13.48 -21.58
CA ARG A 366 -1.09 14.55 -22.55
C ARG A 366 -2.42 15.17 -23.02
N GLU A 367 -2.90 16.15 -22.27
CA GLU A 367 -4.15 16.85 -22.60
C GLU A 367 -4.09 17.67 -23.90
N ASN A 368 -2.91 18.17 -24.25
CA ASN A 368 -2.69 19.06 -25.40
C ASN A 368 -2.73 18.34 -26.77
N LEU A 369 -3.02 17.05 -26.80
CA LEU A 369 -3.18 16.29 -28.04
C LEU A 369 -4.39 16.79 -28.83
N LYS A 370 -4.20 17.05 -30.13
CA LYS A 370 -5.23 17.65 -30.99
C LYS A 370 -6.37 16.67 -31.28
N ASP A 371 -6.05 15.41 -31.56
CA ASP A 371 -7.05 14.38 -31.85
C ASP A 371 -7.70 13.88 -30.55
N PRO A 372 -9.04 13.97 -30.41
CA PRO A 372 -9.77 13.41 -29.27
C PRO A 372 -9.52 11.90 -29.07
N ILE A 373 -9.30 11.14 -30.15
CA ILE A 373 -9.07 9.69 -30.07
C ILE A 373 -7.70 9.39 -29.47
N GLU A 374 -6.65 10.06 -29.97
CA GLU A 374 -5.30 9.94 -29.38
C GLU A 374 -5.30 10.34 -27.91
N ARG A 375 -6.03 11.40 -27.55
CA ARG A 375 -6.17 11.84 -26.15
C ARG A 375 -6.85 10.77 -25.29
N ALA A 376 -7.92 10.15 -25.78
CA ALA A 376 -8.59 9.07 -25.06
C ALA A 376 -7.67 7.85 -24.88
N ASN A 377 -6.91 7.47 -25.91
CA ASN A 377 -5.96 6.37 -25.84
C ASN A 377 -4.83 6.65 -24.84
N ASP A 378 -4.31 7.88 -24.82
CA ASP A 378 -3.29 8.31 -23.86
C ASP A 378 -3.82 8.24 -22.42
N LEU A 379 -5.07 8.65 -22.18
CA LEU A 379 -5.71 8.54 -20.86
C LEU A 379 -5.89 7.09 -20.41
N VAL A 380 -6.26 6.16 -21.31
CA VAL A 380 -6.33 4.73 -20.97
C VAL A 380 -4.93 4.18 -20.64
N SER A 381 -3.89 4.66 -21.33
CA SER A 381 -2.50 4.21 -21.11
C SER A 381 -1.93 4.57 -19.74
N VAL A 382 -2.46 5.60 -19.07
CA VAL A 382 -2.02 5.97 -17.71
C VAL A 382 -2.71 5.14 -16.63
N GLY A 383 -3.81 4.44 -16.93
CA GLY A 383 -4.50 3.59 -15.96
C GLY A 383 -3.70 2.33 -15.63
N LEU A 384 -3.29 2.18 -14.37
CA LEU A 384 -2.45 1.08 -13.92
C LEU A 384 -3.13 -0.27 -14.13
N GLN A 385 -4.45 -0.37 -13.92
CA GLN A 385 -5.21 -1.60 -14.15
C GLN A 385 -5.13 -2.10 -15.60
N TYR A 386 -5.02 -1.19 -16.57
CA TYR A 386 -4.93 -1.55 -17.98
C TYR A 386 -3.51 -1.91 -18.38
N ASN A 387 -2.50 -1.24 -17.81
CA ASN A 387 -1.11 -1.63 -18.00
C ASN A 387 -0.85 -3.04 -17.44
N MET A 388 -1.39 -3.36 -16.26
CA MET A 388 -1.31 -4.71 -15.68
C MET A 388 -2.00 -5.78 -16.52
N LEU A 389 -3.11 -5.44 -17.17
CA LEU A 389 -3.77 -6.33 -18.12
C LEU A 389 -2.84 -6.64 -19.31
N VAL A 390 -2.25 -5.60 -19.91
CA VAL A 390 -1.37 -5.75 -21.07
C VAL A 390 -0.11 -6.54 -20.70
N THR A 391 0.52 -6.26 -19.56
CA THR A 391 1.70 -7.03 -19.12
C THR A 391 1.36 -8.49 -18.89
N ARG A 392 0.20 -8.79 -18.30
CA ARG A 392 -0.22 -10.18 -18.10
C ARG A 392 -0.51 -10.89 -19.43
N ILE A 393 -1.10 -10.20 -20.41
CA ILE A 393 -1.25 -10.72 -21.77
C ILE A 393 0.13 -10.99 -22.40
N ALA A 394 1.10 -10.09 -22.22
CA ALA A 394 2.47 -10.28 -22.70
C ALA A 394 3.13 -11.54 -22.09
N HIS A 395 2.91 -11.83 -20.82
CA HIS A 395 3.37 -13.08 -20.18
C HIS A 395 2.82 -14.32 -20.88
N PHE A 396 1.51 -14.32 -21.19
CA PHE A 396 0.88 -15.43 -21.90
C PHE A 396 1.35 -15.54 -23.35
N LEU A 397 1.53 -14.42 -24.05
CA LEU A 397 2.08 -14.40 -25.41
C LEU A 397 3.50 -14.95 -25.45
N LYS A 398 4.38 -14.55 -24.52
CA LYS A 398 5.74 -15.07 -24.39
C LYS A 398 5.77 -16.58 -24.15
N TYR A 399 4.85 -17.11 -23.35
CA TYR A 399 4.75 -18.55 -23.15
C TYR A 399 4.22 -19.27 -24.40
N ARG A 400 3.20 -18.71 -25.06
CA ARG A 400 2.57 -19.32 -26.24
C ARG A 400 3.48 -19.31 -27.47
N GLN A 401 4.22 -18.23 -27.72
CA GLN A 401 5.15 -18.15 -28.86
C GLN A 401 6.20 -19.26 -28.82
N LEU A 402 6.69 -19.64 -27.63
CA LEU A 402 7.66 -20.73 -27.46
C LEU A 402 7.12 -22.09 -27.95
N ARG A 403 5.80 -22.28 -27.97
CA ARG A 403 5.19 -23.53 -28.47
C ARG A 403 5.20 -23.63 -29.99
N PHE A 404 5.34 -22.52 -30.70
CA PHE A 404 5.47 -22.49 -32.16
C PHE A 404 6.91 -22.70 -32.62
N VAL A 405 7.91 -22.40 -31.78
CA VAL A 405 9.32 -22.59 -32.12
C VAL A 405 9.57 -24.07 -32.49
N GLY A 406 10.09 -24.29 -33.69
CA GLY A 406 10.37 -25.62 -34.23
C GLY A 406 9.18 -26.31 -34.92
N ARG A 407 7.98 -25.72 -34.92
CA ARG A 407 6.85 -26.20 -35.73
C ARG A 407 6.97 -25.68 -37.17
N ASN A 408 6.48 -26.47 -38.12
CA ASN A 408 6.26 -26.00 -39.48
C ASN A 408 4.92 -25.26 -39.57
N ALA A 409 4.85 -24.06 -38.98
CA ALA A 409 3.68 -23.22 -38.93
C ALA A 409 3.92 -21.91 -39.70
N GLY A 410 3.00 -21.55 -40.59
CA GLY A 410 3.04 -20.28 -41.32
C GLY A 410 2.38 -19.14 -40.55
N LYS A 411 2.53 -17.91 -41.05
CA LYS A 411 1.89 -16.69 -40.52
C LYS A 411 0.40 -16.89 -40.17
N ALA A 412 -0.37 -17.49 -41.08
CA ALA A 412 -1.81 -17.67 -40.92
C ALA A 412 -2.16 -18.59 -39.73
N GLU A 413 -1.40 -19.67 -39.54
CA GLU A 413 -1.62 -20.61 -38.43
C GLU A 413 -1.30 -19.96 -37.08
N ILE A 414 -0.19 -19.22 -37.00
CA ILE A 414 0.20 -18.48 -35.79
C ILE A 414 -0.88 -17.45 -35.46
N GLN A 415 -1.33 -16.68 -36.45
CA GLN A 415 -2.37 -15.67 -36.28
C GLN A 415 -3.68 -16.30 -35.77
N SER A 416 -4.20 -17.34 -36.44
CA SER A 416 -5.45 -17.98 -36.05
C SER A 416 -5.39 -18.57 -34.64
N SER A 417 -4.26 -19.17 -34.23
CA SER A 417 -4.14 -19.74 -32.89
C SER A 417 -4.07 -18.67 -31.78
N LEU A 418 -3.41 -17.54 -32.06
CA LEU A 418 -3.39 -16.41 -31.14
C LEU A 418 -4.76 -15.73 -31.05
N GLU A 419 -5.46 -15.57 -32.18
CA GLU A 419 -6.84 -15.05 -32.23
C GLU A 419 -7.81 -15.95 -31.46
N GLU A 420 -7.75 -17.27 -31.65
CA GLU A 420 -8.58 -18.24 -30.90
C GLU A 420 -8.43 -18.05 -29.39
N TRP A 421 -7.20 -17.87 -28.91
CA TRP A 421 -6.95 -17.59 -27.50
C TRP A 421 -7.45 -16.21 -27.07
N LEU A 422 -7.14 -15.14 -27.82
CA LEU A 422 -7.57 -13.78 -27.47
C LEU A 422 -9.10 -13.66 -27.45
N ASN A 423 -9.81 -14.38 -28.32
CA ASN A 423 -11.27 -14.44 -28.33
C ASN A 423 -11.86 -15.00 -27.02
N THR A 424 -11.10 -15.79 -26.25
CA THR A 424 -11.55 -16.24 -24.91
C THR A 424 -11.60 -15.09 -23.90
N LEU A 425 -10.85 -14.01 -24.15
CA LEU A 425 -10.71 -12.84 -23.28
C LEU A 425 -11.65 -11.69 -23.68
N VAL A 426 -12.33 -11.81 -24.83
CA VAL A 426 -13.15 -10.75 -25.41
C VAL A 426 -14.63 -10.90 -25.04
N ALA A 427 -15.24 -9.81 -24.58
CA ALA A 427 -16.68 -9.67 -24.40
C ALA A 427 -17.22 -8.46 -25.18
N ASP A 428 -17.49 -8.64 -26.47
CA ASP A 428 -18.11 -7.60 -27.31
C ASP A 428 -19.63 -7.59 -27.16
N GLN A 429 -20.09 -7.20 -25.97
CA GLN A 429 -21.49 -6.92 -25.71
C GLN A 429 -21.63 -5.43 -25.35
N PRO A 430 -22.77 -4.78 -25.63
CA PRO A 430 -22.96 -3.37 -25.30
C PRO A 430 -22.83 -3.09 -23.80
N ASN A 431 -23.49 -3.91 -22.97
CA ASN A 431 -23.53 -3.80 -21.51
C ASN A 431 -23.36 -5.19 -20.86
N PRO A 432 -22.14 -5.77 -20.88
CA PRO A 432 -21.86 -7.01 -20.19
C PRO A 432 -21.99 -6.81 -18.66
N GLN A 433 -22.42 -7.85 -17.95
CA GLN A 433 -22.40 -7.84 -16.48
C GLN A 433 -20.97 -7.73 -15.94
N ASP A 434 -20.81 -7.14 -14.75
CA ASP A 434 -19.50 -6.92 -14.14
C ASP A 434 -18.66 -8.19 -13.98
N GLU A 435 -19.30 -9.32 -13.67
CA GLU A 435 -18.61 -10.61 -13.57
C GLU A 435 -18.03 -11.07 -14.92
N VAL A 436 -18.76 -10.81 -16.02
CA VAL A 436 -18.30 -11.12 -17.38
C VAL A 436 -17.10 -10.23 -17.73
N VAL A 437 -17.18 -8.94 -17.44
CA VAL A 437 -16.09 -7.98 -17.67
C VAL A 437 -14.84 -8.37 -16.87
N ALA A 438 -15.01 -8.82 -15.62
CA ALA A 438 -13.89 -9.22 -14.79
C ALA A 438 -13.15 -10.45 -15.37
N ARG A 439 -13.89 -11.45 -15.87
CA ARG A 439 -13.31 -12.67 -16.48
C ARG A 439 -12.81 -12.45 -17.90
N LYS A 440 -13.44 -11.56 -18.65
CA LYS A 440 -13.14 -11.20 -20.04
C LYS A 440 -12.84 -9.70 -20.13
N PRO A 441 -11.61 -9.30 -19.79
CA PRO A 441 -11.27 -7.89 -19.58
C PRO A 441 -11.16 -7.07 -20.89
N LEU A 442 -11.14 -7.73 -22.05
CA LEU A 442 -11.03 -7.05 -23.35
C LEU A 442 -12.40 -6.86 -23.99
N ARG A 443 -12.63 -5.65 -24.52
CA ARG A 443 -13.78 -5.36 -25.38
C ARG A 443 -13.50 -5.77 -26.82
N SER A 444 -12.30 -5.50 -27.31
CA SER A 444 -11.84 -5.88 -28.65
C SER A 444 -10.32 -5.88 -28.71
N TYR A 445 -9.75 -6.48 -29.76
CA TYR A 445 -8.33 -6.39 -30.07
C TYR A 445 -8.11 -6.34 -31.58
N LYS A 446 -6.92 -5.93 -31.99
CA LYS A 446 -6.39 -6.08 -33.34
C LYS A 446 -5.08 -6.83 -33.25
N LEU A 447 -4.88 -7.84 -34.08
CA LEU A 447 -3.67 -8.66 -34.11
C LEU A 447 -3.17 -8.77 -35.55
N GLU A 448 -1.89 -8.53 -35.76
CA GLU A 448 -1.22 -8.75 -37.04
C GLU A 448 0.08 -9.52 -36.81
N VAL A 449 0.24 -10.63 -37.53
CA VAL A 449 1.50 -11.39 -37.56
C VAL A 449 2.19 -11.09 -38.89
N LYS A 450 3.46 -10.69 -38.87
CA LYS A 450 4.28 -10.41 -40.06
C LYS A 450 5.48 -11.34 -40.07
N GLU A 451 5.77 -11.98 -41.20
CA GLU A 451 7.03 -12.72 -41.36
C GLU A 451 8.12 -11.73 -41.76
N MET A 452 9.27 -11.81 -41.11
CA MET A 452 10.39 -10.91 -41.34
C MET A 452 11.18 -11.38 -42.57
N GLU A 453 11.16 -10.57 -43.64
CA GLU A 453 11.82 -10.91 -44.90
C GLU A 453 13.34 -11.07 -44.76
N ASP A 454 13.96 -10.31 -43.85
CA ASP A 454 15.39 -10.36 -43.57
C ASP A 454 15.80 -11.56 -42.71
N ARG A 455 14.83 -12.23 -42.06
CA ARG A 455 15.04 -13.36 -41.15
C ARG A 455 13.96 -14.44 -41.35
N PRO A 456 14.14 -15.35 -42.33
CA PRO A 456 13.19 -16.43 -42.57
C PRO A 456 12.89 -17.24 -41.30
N GLY A 457 11.61 -17.49 -41.04
CA GLY A 457 11.15 -18.18 -39.82
C GLY A 457 11.02 -17.30 -38.58
N PHE A 458 11.36 -16.00 -38.64
CA PHE A 458 11.03 -15.03 -37.60
C PHE A 458 9.73 -14.32 -37.93
N PHE A 459 8.86 -14.23 -36.92
CA PHE A 459 7.58 -13.54 -37.02
C PHE A 459 7.54 -12.39 -36.02
N GLN A 460 7.11 -11.22 -36.49
CA GLN A 460 6.75 -10.07 -35.67
C GLN A 460 5.25 -10.13 -35.37
N ILE A 461 4.88 -9.90 -34.11
CA ILE A 461 3.48 -9.83 -33.68
C ILE A 461 3.21 -8.40 -33.25
N GLU A 462 2.24 -7.75 -33.89
CA GLU A 462 1.73 -6.44 -33.53
C GLU A 462 0.30 -6.62 -32.99
N ALA A 463 0.03 -6.14 -31.78
CA ALA A 463 -1.28 -6.27 -31.14
C ALA A 463 -1.72 -4.96 -30.47
N GLU A 464 -2.98 -4.60 -30.67
CA GLU A 464 -3.65 -3.48 -30.00
C GLU A 464 -4.80 -4.04 -29.17
N PHE A 465 -4.87 -3.65 -27.88
CA PHE A 465 -5.88 -4.16 -26.95
C PHE A 465 -6.78 -3.03 -26.47
N ARG A 466 -8.11 -3.22 -26.59
CA ARG A 466 -9.11 -2.28 -26.07
C ARG A 466 -9.79 -2.91 -24.84
N PRO A 467 -9.52 -2.42 -23.62
CA PRO A 467 -10.16 -2.93 -22.41
C PRO A 467 -11.60 -2.41 -22.26
N HIS A 468 -12.35 -3.03 -21.35
CA HIS A 468 -13.52 -2.40 -20.77
C HIS A 468 -13.09 -1.25 -19.84
N ILE A 469 -13.57 -0.03 -20.13
CA ILE A 469 -13.18 1.17 -19.37
C ILE A 469 -14.11 1.30 -18.16
N ALA A 470 -13.53 1.43 -16.97
CA ALA A 470 -14.24 1.73 -15.72
C ALA A 470 -14.76 3.18 -15.71
N ILE A 471 -15.87 3.41 -15.01
CA ILE A 471 -16.41 4.76 -14.79
C ILE A 471 -15.51 5.49 -13.79
N THR A 472 -15.00 6.66 -14.15
CA THR A 472 -14.12 7.48 -13.30
C THR A 472 -14.83 8.69 -12.68
N GLY A 473 -15.92 9.18 -13.28
CA GLY A 473 -16.65 10.34 -12.74
C GLY A 473 -17.91 10.69 -13.52
N PHE A 474 -18.65 11.67 -13.00
CA PHE A 474 -19.90 12.17 -13.57
C PHE A 474 -19.88 13.71 -13.63
N ASP A 475 -20.25 14.29 -14.76
CA ASP A 475 -20.56 15.72 -14.89
C ASP A 475 -22.09 15.91 -14.77
N ILE A 476 -22.56 16.27 -13.57
CA ILE A 476 -23.99 16.42 -13.27
C ILE A 476 -24.39 17.90 -13.41
N ARG A 477 -25.17 18.21 -14.45
CA ARG A 477 -25.71 19.56 -14.68
C ARG A 477 -27.21 19.59 -14.37
N LEU A 478 -27.57 20.14 -13.21
CA LEU A 478 -28.95 20.29 -12.78
C LEU A 478 -29.51 21.65 -13.24
N LYS A 479 -30.68 21.63 -13.88
CA LYS A 479 -31.42 22.84 -14.26
C LYS A 479 -32.85 22.74 -13.75
N LEU A 480 -33.31 23.79 -13.07
CA LEU A 480 -34.72 23.93 -12.71
C LEU A 480 -35.44 24.60 -13.88
N VAL A 481 -36.45 23.93 -14.42
CA VAL A 481 -37.27 24.45 -15.53
C VAL A 481 -38.74 24.36 -15.16
N ALA A 482 -39.53 25.35 -15.57
CA ALA A 482 -40.98 25.33 -15.36
C ALA A 482 -41.69 24.32 -16.29
N TYR A 483 -41.10 24.10 -17.48
CA TYR A 483 -41.52 23.08 -18.44
C TYR A 483 -40.25 22.48 -19.06
N HIS A 484 -40.23 21.17 -19.26
CA HIS A 484 -39.17 20.54 -20.06
C HIS A 484 -39.32 21.02 -21.51
N SER A 485 -38.28 21.62 -22.08
CA SER A 485 -38.21 21.84 -23.52
C SER A 485 -38.13 20.48 -24.21
N GLU A 486 -38.94 20.27 -25.26
CA GLU A 486 -38.82 19.10 -26.16
C GLU A 486 -37.45 19.02 -26.83
#